data_AF-A0A8T5SUC0-F1
#
_entry.id   AF-A0A8T5SUC0-F1
#
_cell.length_a   1.000
_cell.length_b   1.000
_cell.length_c   1.000
_cell.angle_alpha   90.00
_cell.angle_beta   90.00
_cell.angle_gamma   90.00
#
_symmetry.space_group_name_H-M   'P 1'
#
loop_
_entity.id
_entity.type
_entity.pdbx_description
1 polymer ?
#
loop_
_entity_poly.entity_id
_entity_poly.type
_entity_poly.pdbx_seq_one_letter_code
_entity_poly.pdbx_strand_id
1 'polypeptide(L)'
;YLAMRNYISIRDRAIPEKGIEKSQKSSSENDRILVRTLNQYEQALPVLLTADEAITDICNLQDVEHFLFKLPHDHKVQHCTYKQLIKLALNLAGVFGFIKINSAILFGEFRRKRDLNEFKILLLDENMDKALKRDLNICRRLIDLENSR
;
A
#
# COMPACT_ATOMS: atom_id res chain seq x y z
N TYR A 1 -2.52 7.29 0.56
CA TYR A 1 -2.72 6.35 1.68
C TYR A 1 -1.78 5.13 1.66
N LEU A 2 -1.87 4.23 0.67
CA LEU A 2 -1.10 2.96 0.64
C LEU A 2 0.42 3.17 0.60
N ALA A 3 0.90 4.11 -0.21
CA ALA A 3 2.33 4.44 -0.28
C ALA A 3 2.89 4.91 1.08
N MET A 4 2.17 5.79 1.78
CA MET A 4 2.56 6.27 3.11
C MET A 4 2.55 5.16 4.15
N ARG A 5 1.54 4.28 4.13
CA ARG A 5 1.46 3.12 5.02
C ARG A 5 2.64 2.16 4.80
N ASN A 6 2.98 1.89 3.54
CA ASN A 6 4.14 1.06 3.20
C ASN A 6 5.44 1.74 3.66
N TYR A 7 5.61 3.04 3.39
CA TYR A 7 6.77 3.80 3.87
C TYR A 7 6.96 3.70 5.37
N ILE A 8 5.92 3.92 6.18
CA ILE A 8 5.98 3.81 7.64
C ILE A 8 6.46 2.41 8.07
N SER A 9 6.01 1.35 7.39
CA SER A 9 6.39 -0.03 7.74
C SER A 9 7.86 -0.37 7.45
N ILE A 10 8.51 0.35 6.54
CA ILE A 10 9.91 0.11 6.15
C ILE A 10 10.86 1.19 6.67
N ARG A 11 10.34 2.33 7.15
CA ARG A 11 11.14 3.51 7.52
C ARG A 11 12.23 3.18 8.52
N ASP A 12 11.95 2.35 9.51
CA ASP A 12 12.91 2.01 10.56
C ASP A 12 14.06 1.11 10.05
N ARG A 13 13.94 0.59 8.82
CA ARG A 13 14.97 -0.18 8.10
C ARG A 13 15.57 0.61 6.93
N ALA A 14 15.18 1.87 6.75
CA ALA A 14 15.65 2.72 5.66
C ALA A 14 16.61 3.79 6.19
N ILE A 15 17.66 4.07 5.42
CA ILE A 15 18.61 5.14 5.72
C ILE A 15 18.24 6.33 4.82
N PRO A 16 17.88 7.50 5.39
CA PRO A 16 17.58 8.68 4.59
C PRO A 16 18.87 9.25 4.01
N GLU A 17 19.01 9.20 2.69
CA GLU A 17 20.12 9.82 1.98
C GLU A 17 19.76 11.22 1.48
N LYS A 18 20.73 12.12 1.47
CA LYS A 18 20.55 13.47 0.93
C LYS A 18 20.81 13.45 -0.57
N GLY A 19 19.90 14.05 -1.33
CA GLY A 19 20.14 14.35 -2.74
C GLY A 19 21.34 15.29 -2.92
N ILE A 20 22.03 15.16 -4.04
CA ILE A 20 23.16 16.02 -4.41
C ILE A 20 22.74 17.48 -4.58
N GLU A 21 21.47 17.70 -4.93
CA GLU A 21 20.86 19.00 -5.17
C GLU A 21 19.51 19.11 -4.47
N LYS A 22 19.05 20.34 -4.25
CA LYS A 22 17.70 20.59 -3.72
C LYS A 22 16.65 20.29 -4.78
N SER A 23 15.51 19.79 -4.34
CA SER A 23 14.36 19.57 -5.22
C SER A 23 13.96 20.87 -5.92
N GLN A 24 13.77 20.77 -7.23
CA GLN A 24 13.36 21.83 -8.13
C GLN A 24 11.84 21.80 -8.35
N LYS A 25 11.29 22.89 -8.90
CA LYS A 25 9.85 22.95 -9.26
C LYS A 25 9.47 22.01 -10.41
N SER A 26 10.43 21.63 -11.25
CA SER A 26 10.19 20.72 -12.38
C SER A 26 10.33 19.26 -11.95
N SER A 27 9.31 18.45 -12.24
CA SER A 27 9.35 17.00 -11.99
C SER A 27 10.50 16.33 -12.74
N SER A 28 10.69 16.67 -14.02
CA SER A 28 11.74 16.06 -14.85
C SER A 28 13.14 16.39 -14.37
N GLU A 29 13.34 17.55 -13.73
CA GLU A 29 14.63 17.92 -13.15
C GLU A 29 14.88 17.16 -11.85
N ASN A 30 13.84 16.91 -11.05
CA ASN A 30 13.95 16.07 -9.86
C ASN A 30 14.33 14.63 -10.22
N ASP A 31 13.77 14.07 -11.31
CA ASP A 31 14.12 12.72 -11.78
C ASP A 31 15.60 12.65 -12.17
N ARG A 32 16.12 13.68 -12.86
CA ARG A 32 17.55 13.78 -13.18
C ARG A 32 18.43 13.89 -11.94
N ILE A 33 18.03 14.70 -10.96
CA ILE A 33 18.76 14.84 -9.69
C ILE A 33 18.79 13.50 -8.95
N LEU A 34 17.69 12.75 -8.93
CA LEU A 34 17.61 11.44 -8.29
C LEU A 34 18.59 10.46 -8.93
N VAL A 35 18.56 10.30 -10.25
CA VAL A 35 19.45 9.37 -10.97
C VAL A 35 20.92 9.75 -10.79
N ARG A 36 21.26 11.04 -10.87
CA ARG A 36 22.64 11.50 -10.59
C ARG A 36 23.07 11.23 -9.16
N THR A 37 22.16 11.38 -8.19
CA THR A 37 22.44 11.05 -6.78
C THR A 37 22.78 9.57 -6.62
N LEU A 38 22.01 8.70 -7.28
CA LEU A 38 22.27 7.26 -7.27
C LEU A 38 23.63 6.92 -7.90
N ASN A 39 23.98 7.55 -9.01
CA ASN A 39 25.24 7.27 -9.71
C ASN A 39 26.49 7.63 -8.88
N GLN A 40 26.38 8.50 -7.88
CA GLN A 40 27.49 8.80 -6.95
C GLN A 40 27.64 7.78 -5.81
N TYR A 41 26.72 6.81 -5.71
CA TYR A 41 26.72 5.83 -4.64
C TYR A 41 27.70 4.70 -4.97
N GLU A 42 28.94 4.81 -4.49
CA GLU A 42 30.00 3.83 -4.77
C GLU A 42 30.06 2.67 -3.75
N GLN A 43 29.42 2.81 -2.59
CA GLN A 43 29.53 1.84 -1.48
C GLN A 43 28.78 0.52 -1.75
N ALA A 44 27.84 0.54 -2.69
CA ALA A 44 27.04 -0.60 -3.14
C ALA A 44 26.46 -0.29 -4.51
N LEU A 45 26.00 -1.31 -5.24
CA LEU A 45 25.28 -1.12 -6.51
C LEU A 45 23.89 -0.50 -6.24
N PRO A 46 23.65 0.77 -6.63
CA PRO A 46 22.37 1.41 -6.43
C PRO A 46 21.36 0.87 -7.46
N VAL A 47 20.18 0.45 -7.02
CA VAL A 47 19.09 0.00 -7.91
C VAL A 47 17.87 0.87 -7.70
N LEU A 48 17.44 1.60 -8.74
CA LEU A 48 16.21 2.38 -8.70
C LEU A 48 14.98 1.47 -8.86
N LEU A 49 14.07 1.50 -7.90
CA LEU A 49 12.78 0.80 -7.98
C LEU A 49 11.69 1.80 -8.42
N THR A 50 11.11 1.64 -9.61
CA THR A 50 10.15 2.61 -10.18
C THR A 50 8.96 1.93 -10.86
N ALA A 51 7.82 2.64 -10.92
CA ALA A 51 6.68 2.29 -11.77
C ALA A 51 6.44 3.34 -12.87
N ASP A 52 7.32 4.33 -12.99
CA ASP A 52 7.29 5.38 -14.00
C ASP A 52 8.23 4.99 -15.14
N GLU A 53 7.71 4.92 -16.37
CA GLU A 53 8.52 4.60 -17.54
C GLU A 53 9.48 5.76 -17.88
N ALA A 54 9.11 7.01 -17.64
CA ALA A 54 9.89 8.18 -18.05
C ALA A 54 11.26 8.26 -17.34
N ILE A 55 11.34 7.84 -16.06
CA ILE A 55 12.60 7.83 -15.32
C ILE A 55 13.53 6.69 -15.78
N THR A 56 13.00 5.62 -16.38
CA THR A 56 13.83 4.51 -16.87
C THR A 56 14.70 4.93 -18.05
N ASP A 57 14.21 5.82 -18.91
CA ASP A 57 15.00 6.41 -19.99
C ASP A 57 16.22 7.17 -19.43
N ILE A 58 16.04 7.90 -18.34
CA ILE A 58 17.12 8.64 -17.67
C ILE A 58 18.13 7.67 -17.04
N CYS A 59 17.66 6.58 -16.43
CA CYS A 59 18.52 5.54 -15.86
C CYS A 59 19.37 4.86 -16.93
N ASN A 60 18.77 4.49 -18.07
CA ASN A 60 19.46 3.90 -19.21
C ASN A 60 20.55 4.84 -19.77
N LEU A 61 20.26 6.15 -19.84
CA LEU A 61 21.22 7.15 -20.31
C LEU A 61 22.41 7.37 -19.36
N GLN A 62 22.24 7.11 -18.07
CA GLN A 62 23.25 7.34 -17.03
C GLN A 62 23.88 6.04 -16.49
N ASP A 63 23.59 4.90 -17.12
CA ASP A 63 24.07 3.58 -16.72
C ASP A 63 23.73 3.23 -15.25
N VAL A 64 22.51 3.59 -14.82
CA VAL A 64 22.00 3.31 -13.47
C VAL A 64 21.08 2.09 -13.52
N GLU A 65 21.41 1.09 -12.69
CA GLU A 65 20.60 -0.10 -12.52
C GLU A 65 19.21 0.25 -12.01
N HIS A 66 18.19 -0.36 -12.62
CA HIS A 66 16.80 -0.07 -12.29
C HIS A 66 15.89 -1.28 -12.48
N PHE A 67 14.79 -1.27 -11.74
CA PHE A 67 13.71 -2.24 -11.87
C PHE A 67 12.39 -1.50 -12.11
N LEU A 68 11.82 -1.69 -13.30
CA LEU A 68 10.51 -1.16 -13.67
C LEU A 68 9.40 -2.15 -13.28
N PHE A 69 8.57 -1.76 -12.32
CA PHE A 69 7.35 -2.49 -11.99
C PHE A 69 6.31 -2.31 -13.10
N LYS A 70 6.03 -3.38 -13.83
CA LYS A 70 4.91 -3.44 -14.78
C LYS A 70 3.68 -4.01 -14.08
N LEU A 71 2.52 -3.38 -14.31
CA LEU A 71 1.25 -3.99 -13.95
C LEU A 71 1.12 -5.30 -14.74
N PRO A 72 0.88 -6.45 -14.09
CA PRO A 72 0.76 -7.69 -14.84
C PRO A 72 -0.49 -7.61 -15.73
N HIS A 73 -0.33 -7.86 -17.03
CA HIS A 73 -1.43 -7.70 -18.01
C HIS A 73 -2.45 -8.84 -17.97
N ASP A 74 -2.10 -9.99 -17.40
CA ASP A 74 -2.99 -11.14 -17.35
C ASP A 74 -3.15 -11.61 -15.91
N HIS A 75 -4.37 -11.58 -15.39
CA HIS A 75 -4.70 -11.99 -14.04
C HIS A 75 -5.77 -13.08 -14.10
N LYS A 76 -5.35 -14.34 -14.26
CA LYS A 76 -6.22 -15.49 -13.96
C LYS A 76 -6.27 -15.71 -12.46
N VAL A 77 -6.94 -14.82 -11.73
CA VAL A 77 -7.20 -15.04 -10.30
C VAL A 77 -8.28 -16.11 -10.19
N GLN A 78 -7.88 -17.38 -10.07
CA GLN A 78 -8.83 -18.48 -9.90
C GLN A 78 -9.30 -18.58 -8.44
N HIS A 79 -8.46 -18.20 -7.47
CA HIS A 79 -8.78 -18.28 -6.05
C HIS A 79 -8.11 -17.16 -5.25
N CYS A 80 -8.79 -16.70 -4.19
CA CYS A 80 -8.20 -15.84 -3.17
C CYS A 80 -8.51 -16.40 -1.78
N THR A 81 -7.55 -16.30 -0.87
CA THR A 81 -7.78 -16.56 0.56
C THR A 81 -8.62 -15.43 1.16
N TYR A 82 -9.29 -15.70 2.29
CA TYR A 82 -10.06 -14.67 3.02
C TYR A 82 -9.19 -13.45 3.37
N LYS A 83 -7.92 -13.66 3.74
CA LYS A 83 -6.97 -12.57 4.03
C LYS A 83 -6.69 -11.71 2.80
N GLN A 84 -6.52 -12.34 1.63
CA GLN A 84 -6.29 -11.62 0.38
C GLN A 84 -7.53 -10.83 -0.06
N LEU A 85 -8.72 -11.40 0.08
CA LEU A 85 -9.97 -10.70 -0.22
C LEU A 85 -10.17 -9.48 0.68
N ILE A 86 -9.96 -9.63 1.99
CA ILE A 86 -10.02 -8.51 2.94
C ILE A 86 -9.00 -7.45 2.55
N LYS A 87 -7.74 -7.83 2.29
CA LYS A 87 -6.68 -6.89 1.88
C LYS A 87 -7.06 -6.13 0.60
N LEU A 88 -7.63 -6.82 -0.39
CA LEU A 88 -8.10 -6.19 -1.63
C LEU A 88 -9.20 -5.17 -1.34
N ALA A 89 -10.24 -5.56 -0.61
CA ALA A 89 -11.34 -4.66 -0.25
C ALA A 89 -10.85 -3.41 0.50
N LEU A 90 -9.94 -3.59 1.47
CA LEU A 90 -9.35 -2.48 2.23
C LEU A 90 -8.50 -1.56 1.35
N ASN A 91 -7.72 -2.13 0.43
CA ASN A 91 -6.91 -1.35 -0.51
C ASN A 91 -7.78 -0.54 -1.46
N LEU A 92 -8.82 -1.15 -2.03
CA LEU A 92 -9.77 -0.48 -2.91
C LEU A 92 -10.50 0.65 -2.17
N ALA A 93 -10.99 0.40 -0.95
CA ALA A 93 -11.59 1.44 -0.13
C ALA A 93 -10.61 2.58 0.15
N GLY A 94 -9.35 2.27 0.50
CA GLY A 94 -8.31 3.27 0.75
C GLY A 94 -7.91 4.10 -0.48
N VAL A 95 -8.09 3.58 -1.69
CA VAL A 95 -7.83 4.30 -2.95
C VAL A 95 -9.05 5.12 -3.38
N PHE A 96 -10.25 4.55 -3.33
CA PHE A 96 -11.49 5.19 -3.80
C PHE A 96 -12.22 6.01 -2.73
N GLY A 97 -11.74 6.02 -1.50
CA GLY A 97 -12.38 6.66 -0.34
C GLY A 97 -13.47 5.80 0.30
N PHE A 98 -14.30 5.12 -0.51
CA PHE A 98 -15.21 4.06 -0.06
C PHE A 98 -15.50 3.07 -1.19
N ILE A 99 -15.96 1.87 -0.83
CA ILE A 99 -16.51 0.90 -1.78
C ILE A 99 -17.79 0.28 -1.22
N LYS A 100 -18.69 -0.16 -2.11
CA LYS A 100 -19.86 -0.96 -1.73
C LYS A 100 -19.62 -2.41 -2.15
N ILE A 101 -19.79 -3.33 -1.20
CA ILE A 101 -19.75 -4.77 -1.42
C ILE A 101 -21.09 -5.32 -0.93
N ASN A 102 -21.95 -5.76 -1.85
CA ASN A 102 -23.32 -6.20 -1.56
C ASN A 102 -24.06 -5.16 -0.69
N SER A 103 -24.54 -5.57 0.49
CA SER A 103 -25.24 -4.72 1.46
C SER A 103 -24.29 -4.09 2.50
N ALA A 104 -23.01 -3.92 2.19
CA ALA A 104 -22.03 -3.28 3.06
C ALA A 104 -21.28 -2.14 2.33
N ILE A 105 -21.04 -1.04 3.03
CA ILE A 105 -20.18 0.06 2.57
C ILE A 105 -18.93 0.08 3.44
N LEU A 106 -17.77 -0.05 2.81
CA LEU A 106 -16.47 0.01 3.46
C LEU A 106 -15.85 1.38 3.19
N PHE A 107 -15.52 2.12 4.26
CA PHE A 107 -14.89 3.42 4.17
C PHE A 107 -13.38 3.32 4.34
N GLY A 108 -12.64 3.79 3.32
CA GLY A 108 -11.18 3.86 3.30
C GLY A 108 -10.63 5.00 4.12
N GLU A 109 -11.29 6.15 4.16
CA GLU A 109 -10.97 7.27 5.03
C GLU A 109 -12.26 7.81 5.63
N PHE A 110 -12.53 7.48 6.90
CA PHE A 110 -13.67 8.03 7.61
C PHE A 110 -13.19 9.02 8.65
N ARG A 111 -13.83 10.20 8.68
CA ARG A 111 -13.60 11.32 9.61
C ARG A 111 -12.96 10.87 10.93
N ARG A 112 -11.69 11.25 11.13
CA ARG A 112 -10.83 10.96 12.29
C ARG A 112 -10.49 9.47 12.50
N LYS A 113 -9.72 8.87 11.58
CA LYS A 113 -8.97 7.65 11.90
C LYS A 113 -7.96 7.95 13.01
N ARG A 114 -7.89 7.11 14.04
CA ARG A 114 -6.79 7.16 15.02
C ARG A 114 -5.59 6.33 14.54
N ASP A 115 -5.84 5.33 13.70
CA ASP A 115 -4.84 4.44 13.11
C ASP A 115 -5.11 4.22 11.60
N LEU A 116 -4.04 4.14 10.81
CA LEU A 116 -4.03 3.77 9.38
C LEU A 116 -4.52 2.32 9.12
N ASN A 117 -4.81 1.54 10.16
CA ASN A 117 -5.38 0.21 10.03
C ASN A 117 -6.87 0.13 10.40
N GLU A 118 -7.48 1.22 10.87
CA GLU A 118 -8.91 1.25 11.18
C GLU A 118 -9.73 1.43 9.90
N PHE A 119 -10.73 0.59 9.68
CA PHE A 119 -11.72 0.76 8.61
C PHE A 119 -13.12 0.71 9.22
N LYS A 120 -14.02 1.55 8.70
CA LYS A 120 -15.42 1.55 9.13
C LYS A 120 -16.26 0.84 8.09
N ILE A 121 -17.14 -0.03 8.56
CA ILE A 121 -18.12 -0.73 7.75
C ILE A 121 -19.49 -0.19 8.15
N LEU A 122 -20.30 0.20 7.16
CA LEU A 122 -21.72 0.46 7.32
C LEU A 122 -22.49 -0.69 6.68
N LEU A 123 -23.29 -1.39 7.49
CA LEU A 123 -24.19 -2.44 7.00
C LEU A 123 -25.53 -1.82 6.65
N LEU A 124 -26.01 -2.10 5.45
CA LEU A 124 -27.28 -1.59 4.91
C LEU A 124 -28.45 -2.56 5.19
N ASP A 125 -28.15 -3.76 5.68
CA ASP A 125 -29.13 -4.80 6.01
C ASP A 125 -29.05 -5.14 7.52
N GLU A 126 -30.16 -4.96 8.22
CA GLU A 126 -30.28 -5.23 9.66
C GLU A 126 -30.08 -6.72 9.99
N ASN A 127 -30.45 -7.62 9.09
CA ASN A 127 -30.25 -9.06 9.30
C ASN A 127 -28.76 -9.41 9.21
N MET A 128 -28.02 -8.75 8.32
CA MET A 128 -26.56 -8.87 8.27
C MET A 128 -25.88 -8.33 9.53
N ASP A 129 -26.36 -7.23 10.10
CA ASP A 129 -25.81 -6.68 11.35
C ASP A 129 -25.99 -7.67 12.52
N LYS A 130 -27.18 -8.26 12.65
CA LYS A 130 -27.44 -9.28 13.68
C LYS A 130 -26.57 -10.53 13.51
N ALA A 131 -26.45 -11.03 12.27
CA ALA A 131 -25.61 -12.18 11.97
C ALA A 131 -24.12 -11.89 12.27
N LEU A 132 -23.61 -10.75 11.82
CA LEU A 132 -22.21 -10.37 12.05
C LEU A 132 -21.89 -10.23 13.54
N LYS A 133 -22.78 -9.60 14.33
CA LYS A 133 -22.61 -9.46 15.78
C LYS A 133 -22.58 -10.82 16.48
N ARG A 134 -23.43 -11.75 16.06
CA ARG A 134 -23.43 -13.13 16.58
C ARG A 134 -22.10 -13.82 16.27
N ASP A 135 -21.66 -13.79 15.02
CA ASP A 135 -20.43 -14.48 14.59
C ASP A 135 -19.19 -13.87 15.26
N LEU A 136 -19.12 -12.54 15.36
CA LEU A 136 -18.05 -11.85 16.09
C LEU A 136 -17.99 -12.25 17.57
N ASN A 137 -19.15 -12.40 18.21
CA ASN A 137 -19.20 -12.84 19.61
C ASN A 137 -18.67 -14.28 19.76
N ILE A 138 -19.05 -15.17 18.85
CA ILE A 138 -18.55 -16.56 18.82
C ILE A 138 -17.03 -16.57 18.64
N CYS A 139 -16.51 -15.85 17.64
CA CYS A 139 -15.07 -15.78 17.39
C CYS A 139 -14.28 -15.25 18.59
N ARG A 140 -14.76 -14.19 19.26
CA ARG A 140 -14.12 -13.65 20.47
C ARG A 140 -14.07 -14.67 21.59
N ARG A 141 -15.20 -15.35 21.86
CA ARG A 141 -15.26 -16.40 22.90
C ARG A 141 -14.33 -17.57 22.59
N LEU A 142 -14.18 -17.94 21.32
CA LEU A 142 -13.24 -18.98 20.91
C LEU A 142 -11.78 -18.57 21.15
N ILE A 143 -11.42 -17.33 20.83
CA ILE A 143 -10.09 -16.77 21.11
C ILE A 143 -9.82 -16.75 22.62
N ASP A 144 -10.80 -16.34 23.43
CA ASP A 144 -10.67 -16.32 24.90
C ASP A 144 -10.43 -17.73 25.47
N LEU A 145 -11.12 -18.74 24.92
CA LEU A 145 -10.92 -20.14 25.30
C LEU A 145 -9.55 -20.69 24.89
N GLU A 146 -9.06 -20.30 23.71
CA GLU A 146 -7.73 -20.69 23.23
C GLU A 146 -6.61 -20.09 24.10
N ASN A 147 -6.77 -18.83 24.52
CA ASN A 147 -5.80 -18.12 25.38
C ASN A 147 -5.87 -18.50 26.87
N SER A 148 -6.88 -19.28 27.29
CA SER A 148 -7.05 -19.75 28.68
C SER A 148 -6.41 -21.13 28.93
N ARG A 149 -5.69 -21.68 27.95
CA ARG A 149 -4.88 -22.90 28.04
C ARG A 149 -3.40 -22.57 28.10
#